data_AF-A0A957I0N5-F1
#
_entry.id   AF-A0A957I0N5-F1
#
_cell.length_a   1.000
_cell.length_b   1.000
_cell.length_c   1.000
_cell.angle_alpha   90.00
_cell.angle_beta   90.00
_cell.angle_gamma   90.00
#
_symmetry.space_group_name_H-M   'P 1'
#
loop_
_entity.id
_entity.type
_entity.pdbx_description
1 polymer ?
#
loop_
_entity_poly.entity_id
_entity_poly.type
_entity_poly.pdbx_seq_one_letter_code
_entity_poly.pdbx_strand_id
1 'polypeptide(L)'
;MLEKIAKVVARLQEIEKQMADPEVIADYTQITELAQERSDIAPLVNAYNRHQKLTQELVDAREISDMEDDPDLIALAEEEITRIETELESLENEMRSLLVPKDPRDSKNVYIEIRAGAGGDEAGIFAADLLRMYGR
;
A
#
# COMPACT_ATOMS: atom_id res chain seq x y z
N MET A 1 4.16 1.26 13.50
CA MET A 1 3.35 1.26 12.26
C MET A 1 2.38 2.44 12.28
N LEU A 2 1.46 2.47 13.26
CA LEU A 2 0.43 3.51 13.41
C LEU A 2 0.98 4.94 13.44
N GLU A 3 2.07 5.22 14.16
CA GLU A 3 2.69 6.56 14.16
C GLU A 3 3.14 7.01 12.76
N LYS A 4 3.64 6.08 11.93
CA LYS A 4 4.03 6.40 10.54
C LYS A 4 2.81 6.70 9.69
N ILE A 5 1.75 5.90 9.83
CA ILE A 5 0.48 6.12 9.12
C ILE A 5 -0.14 7.46 9.53
N ALA A 6 -0.13 7.80 10.83
CA ALA A 6 -0.64 9.08 11.32
C ALA A 6 0.06 10.29 10.67
N LYS A 7 1.39 10.21 10.47
CA LYS A 7 2.13 11.24 9.73
C LYS A 7 1.70 11.33 8.27
N VAL A 8 1.44 10.18 7.63
CA VAL A 8 0.96 10.14 6.24
C VAL A 8 -0.45 10.71 6.11
N VAL A 9 -1.35 10.39 7.04
CA VAL A 9 -2.70 10.97 7.10
C VAL A 9 -2.63 12.49 7.25
N ALA A 10 -1.80 12.99 8.18
CA ALA A 10 -1.60 14.41 8.36
C ALA A 10 -1.03 15.08 7.10
N ARG A 11 -0.11 14.41 6.39
CA ARG A 11 0.43 14.91 5.13
C ARG A 11 -0.63 14.96 4.03
N LEU A 12 -1.50 13.96 3.92
CA LEU A 12 -2.60 13.97 2.95
C LEU A 12 -3.54 15.16 3.19
N GLN A 13 -3.93 15.41 4.44
CA GLN A 13 -4.75 16.55 4.80
C GLN A 13 -4.09 17.89 4.46
N GLU A 14 -2.78 18.00 4.71
CA GLU A 14 -2.02 19.21 4.36
C GLU A 14 -1.95 19.40 2.83
N ILE A 15 -1.73 18.33 2.06
CA ILE A 15 -1.75 18.40 0.59
C ILE A 15 -3.13 18.85 0.09
N GLU A 16 -4.22 18.28 0.60
CA GLU A 16 -5.58 18.68 0.22
C GLU A 16 -5.85 20.15 0.51
N LYS A 17 -5.35 20.65 1.64
CA LYS A 17 -5.43 22.07 1.99
C LYS A 17 -4.60 22.95 1.04
N GLN A 18 -3.38 22.54 0.71
CA GLN A 18 -2.52 23.25 -0.24
C GLN A 18 -3.12 23.29 -1.65
N MET A 19 -3.71 22.18 -2.11
CA MET A 19 -4.40 22.09 -3.39
C MET A 19 -5.67 22.95 -3.47
N ALA A 20 -6.21 23.41 -2.34
CA ALA A 20 -7.34 24.34 -2.30
C ALA A 20 -6.92 25.82 -2.40
N ASP A 21 -5.62 26.13 -2.33
CA ASP A 21 -5.09 27.48 -2.45
C ASP A 21 -5.12 27.95 -3.92
N PRO A 22 -5.78 29.09 -4.25
CA PRO A 22 -5.79 29.65 -5.59
C PRO A 22 -4.41 29.91 -6.19
N GLU A 23 -3.40 30.24 -5.38
CA GLU A 23 -2.03 30.47 -5.85
C GLU A 23 -1.37 29.16 -6.33
N VAL A 24 -1.62 28.06 -5.62
CA VAL A 24 -1.16 26.72 -5.99
C VAL A 24 -1.89 26.20 -7.22
N ILE A 25 -3.21 26.44 -7.32
CA ILE A 25 -4.02 26.05 -8.49
C ILE A 25 -3.53 26.77 -9.76
N ALA A 26 -3.06 28.01 -9.63
CA ALA A 26 -2.53 28.78 -10.75
C ALA A 26 -1.13 28.30 -11.22
N ASP A 27 -0.37 27.59 -10.36
CA ASP A 27 0.93 27.02 -10.70
C ASP A 27 0.79 25.54 -11.11
N TYR A 28 0.84 25.31 -12.42
CA TYR A 28 0.73 23.97 -13.01
C TYR A 28 1.79 22.98 -12.49
N THR A 29 2.99 23.45 -12.16
CA THR A 29 4.06 22.58 -11.68
C THR A 29 3.75 22.11 -10.26
N GLN A 30 3.44 23.06 -9.37
CA GLN A 30 3.11 22.75 -7.97
C GLN A 30 1.88 21.87 -7.84
N ILE A 31 0.79 22.18 -8.56
CA ILE A 31 -0.44 21.37 -8.48
C ILE A 31 -0.21 19.93 -8.98
N THR A 32 0.66 19.74 -9.97
CA THR A 32 1.00 18.42 -10.50
C THR A 32 1.84 17.61 -9.50
N GLU A 33 2.83 18.24 -8.86
CA GLU A 33 3.64 17.59 -7.82
C GLU A 33 2.78 17.17 -6.61
N LEU A 34 1.89 18.06 -6.15
CA LEU A 34 0.96 17.76 -5.06
C LEU A 34 -0.04 16.67 -5.44
N ALA A 35 -0.56 16.68 -6.67
CA ALA A 35 -1.46 15.63 -7.15
C ALA A 35 -0.77 14.26 -7.19
N GLN A 36 0.50 14.22 -7.62
CA GLN A 36 1.31 13.00 -7.62
C GLN A 36 1.54 12.51 -6.19
N GLU A 37 1.96 13.38 -5.28
CA GLU A 37 2.17 13.01 -3.88
C GLU A 37 0.88 12.52 -3.22
N ARG A 38 -0.25 13.20 -3.47
CA ARG A 38 -1.59 12.76 -3.00
C ARG A 38 -1.90 11.35 -3.50
N SER A 39 -1.68 11.09 -4.80
CA SER A 39 -1.92 9.80 -5.42
C SER A 39 -1.04 8.70 -4.84
N ASP A 40 0.18 9.04 -4.43
CA ASP A 40 1.13 8.07 -3.87
C ASP A 40 0.77 7.66 -2.44
N ILE A 41 0.26 8.59 -1.63
CA ILE A 41 -0.04 8.32 -0.22
C ILE A 41 -1.51 7.97 0.07
N ALA A 42 -2.44 8.33 -0.83
CA ALA A 42 -3.86 8.02 -0.67
C ALA A 42 -4.17 6.52 -0.48
N PRO A 43 -3.51 5.56 -1.16
CA PRO A 43 -3.76 4.14 -0.94
C PRO A 43 -3.55 3.71 0.51
N LEU A 44 -2.48 4.19 1.16
CA LEU A 44 -2.19 3.86 2.56
C LEU A 44 -3.26 4.43 3.51
N VAL A 45 -3.71 5.66 3.27
CA VAL A 45 -4.77 6.28 4.08
C VAL A 45 -6.10 5.56 3.90
N ASN A 46 -6.44 5.16 2.68
CA ASN A 46 -7.65 4.39 2.41
C ASN A 46 -7.63 3.01 3.09
N ALA A 47 -6.51 2.29 3.00
CA ALA A 47 -6.32 1.02 3.69
C ALA A 47 -6.45 1.18 5.21
N TYR A 48 -5.87 2.25 5.77
CA TYR A 48 -6.00 2.56 7.19
C TYR A 48 -7.44 2.86 7.61
N ASN A 49 -8.18 3.65 6.84
CA ASN A 49 -9.59 3.96 7.14
C ASN A 49 -10.45 2.69 7.10
N ARG A 50 -10.21 1.80 6.12
CA ARG A 50 -10.89 0.49 6.06
C ARG A 50 -10.54 -0.36 7.28
N HIS A 51 -9.28 -0.36 7.72
CA HIS A 51 -8.84 -1.10 8.89
C HIS A 51 -9.56 -0.61 10.14
N GLN A 52 -9.66 0.71 10.34
CA GLN A 52 -10.41 1.27 11.47
C GLN A 52 -11.88 0.86 11.43
N LYS A 53 -12.50 0.87 10.25
CA LYS A 53 -13.90 0.45 10.09
C LYS A 53 -14.09 -1.03 10.43
N LEU A 54 -13.26 -1.92 9.87
CA LEU A 54 -13.31 -3.36 10.16
C LEU A 54 -13.01 -3.66 11.63
N THR A 55 -12.13 -2.89 12.27
CA THR A 55 -11.85 -3.03 13.71
C THR A 55 -13.10 -2.70 14.53
N GLN A 56 -13.86 -1.68 14.15
CA GLN A 56 -15.11 -1.36 14.83
C GLN A 56 -16.18 -2.43 14.56
N GLU A 57 -16.32 -2.88 13.31
CA GLU A 57 -17.24 -3.96 12.94
C GLU A 57 -16.94 -5.26 13.71
N LEU A 58 -15.66 -5.57 13.94
CA LEU A 58 -15.24 -6.71 14.75
C LEU A 58 -15.69 -6.57 16.21
N VAL A 59 -15.56 -5.37 16.80
CA VAL A 59 -16.02 -5.11 18.16
C VAL A 59 -17.53 -5.29 18.24
N ASP A 60 -18.26 -4.68 17.32
CA ASP A 60 -19.72 -4.76 17.27
C ASP A 60 -20.19 -6.22 17.09
N ALA A 61 -19.53 -6.99 16.20
CA ALA A 61 -19.85 -8.41 15.97
C ALA A 61 -19.60 -9.28 17.20
N ARG A 62 -18.52 -9.02 17.95
CA ARG A 62 -18.23 -9.72 19.22
C ARG A 62 -19.25 -9.37 20.29
N GLU A 63 -19.63 -8.10 20.42
CA GLU A 63 -20.67 -7.69 21.36
C GLU A 63 -22.02 -8.36 21.05
N ILE A 64 -22.39 -8.48 19.78
CA ILE A 64 -23.61 -9.20 19.36
C ILE A 64 -23.51 -10.69 19.73
N SER A 65 -22.38 -11.33 19.43
CA SER A 65 -22.17 -12.74 19.75
C SER A 65 -22.24 -13.02 21.26
N ASP A 66 -21.75 -12.10 22.09
CA ASP A 66 -21.76 -12.23 23.55
C ASP A 66 -23.16 -12.01 24.17
N MET A 67 -24.05 -11.32 23.47
CA MET A 67 -25.42 -11.02 23.91
C MET A 67 -26.48 -11.97 23.36
N GLU A 68 -26.10 -12.86 22.44
CA GLU A 68 -27.00 -13.80 21.78
C GLU A 68 -27.07 -15.14 22.55
N ASP A 69 -28.26 -15.73 22.62
CA ASP A 69 -28.51 -16.99 23.33
C ASP A 69 -28.79 -18.16 22.37
N ASP A 70 -29.12 -17.87 21.10
CA ASP A 70 -29.37 -18.87 20.08
C ASP A 70 -28.04 -19.45 19.52
N PRO A 71 -27.76 -20.75 19.71
CA PRO A 71 -26.51 -21.38 19.25
C PRO A 71 -26.28 -21.26 17.74
N ASP A 72 -27.33 -21.26 16.92
CA ASP A 72 -27.19 -21.16 15.46
C ASP A 72 -26.79 -19.74 15.04
N LEU A 73 -27.28 -18.72 15.77
CA LEU A 73 -26.92 -17.32 15.55
C LEU A 73 -25.51 -17.01 16.08
N ILE A 74 -25.11 -17.59 17.21
CA ILE A 74 -23.74 -17.49 17.73
C ILE A 74 -22.74 -18.07 16.72
N ALA A 75 -23.02 -19.26 16.17
CA ALA A 75 -22.14 -19.88 15.17
C ALA A 75 -21.97 -19.01 13.91
N LEU A 76 -23.04 -18.34 13.48
CA LEU A 76 -23.00 -17.40 12.34
C LEU A 76 -22.18 -16.14 12.68
N ALA A 77 -22.27 -15.63 13.91
CA ALA A 77 -21.47 -14.51 14.37
C ALA A 77 -19.97 -14.88 14.48
N GLU A 78 -19.63 -16.07 14.95
CA GLU A 78 -18.25 -16.57 15.01
C GLU A 78 -17.62 -16.71 13.60
N GLU A 79 -18.39 -17.15 12.60
CA GLU A 79 -17.95 -17.20 11.20
C GLU A 79 -17.65 -15.79 10.67
N GLU A 80 -18.54 -14.84 10.95
CA GLU A 80 -18.37 -13.42 10.58
C GLU A 80 -17.13 -12.80 11.25
N ILE A 81 -16.94 -13.03 12.55
CA ILE A 81 -15.75 -12.60 13.30
C ILE A 81 -14.48 -13.15 12.64
N THR A 82 -14.45 -14.44 12.33
CA THR A 82 -13.30 -15.09 11.68
C THR A 82 -13.01 -14.48 10.31
N ARG A 83 -14.05 -14.15 9.54
CA ARG A 83 -13.91 -13.47 8.25
C ARG A 83 -13.29 -12.09 8.41
N ILE A 84 -13.79 -11.28 9.35
CA ILE A 84 -13.30 -9.93 9.62
C ILE A 84 -11.84 -9.97 10.10
N GLU A 85 -11.48 -10.91 10.98
CA GLU A 85 -10.10 -11.10 11.44
C GLU A 85 -9.14 -11.42 10.29
N THR A 86 -9.55 -12.31 9.39
CA THR A 86 -8.77 -12.66 8.18
C THR A 86 -8.57 -11.44 7.27
N GLU A 87 -9.62 -10.64 7.10
CA GLU A 87 -9.57 -9.43 6.29
C GLU A 87 -8.66 -8.36 6.93
N LEU A 88 -8.71 -8.20 8.25
CA LEU A 88 -7.83 -7.31 9.01
C LEU A 88 -6.36 -7.71 8.85
N GLU A 89 -6.03 -9.01 8.93
CA GLU A 89 -4.66 -9.49 8.73
C GLU A 89 -4.15 -9.19 7.31
N SER A 90 -4.98 -9.44 6.30
CA SER A 90 -4.66 -9.09 4.90
C SER A 90 -4.38 -7.59 4.75
N LEU A 91 -5.23 -6.76 5.36
CA LEU A 91 -5.13 -5.32 5.29
C LEU A 91 -3.93 -4.76 6.05
N GLU A 92 -3.56 -5.37 7.18
CA GLU A 92 -2.30 -5.05 7.87
C GLU A 92 -1.09 -5.30 6.98
N ASN A 93 -1.06 -6.42 6.27
CA ASN A 93 0.02 -6.75 5.35
C ASN A 93 0.07 -5.77 4.16
N GLU A 94 -1.07 -5.40 3.61
CA GLU A 94 -1.19 -4.36 2.59
C GLU A 94 -0.63 -3.02 3.09
N MET A 95 -1.05 -2.56 4.27
CA MET A 95 -0.55 -1.33 4.87
C MET A 95 0.97 -1.36 5.13
N ARG A 96 1.50 -2.52 5.56
CA ARG A 96 2.96 -2.69 5.73
C ARG A 96 3.70 -2.56 4.41
N SER A 97 3.17 -3.12 3.33
CA SER A 97 3.75 -2.99 1.99
C SER A 97 3.71 -1.54 1.51
N LEU A 98 2.60 -0.84 1.74
CA LEU A 98 2.41 0.57 1.34
C LEU A 98 3.26 1.55 2.16
N LEU A 99 3.73 1.16 3.35
CA LEU A 99 4.65 1.95 4.17
C LEU A 99 6.10 1.89 3.69
N VAL A 100 6.43 0.99 2.76
CA VAL A 100 7.74 0.98 2.12
C VAL A 100 7.82 2.23 1.25
N PRO A 101 8.80 3.13 1.48
CA PRO A 101 8.97 4.30 0.64
C PRO A 101 9.13 3.87 -0.81
N LYS A 102 8.27 4.38 -1.70
CA LYS A 102 8.49 4.20 -3.14
C LYS A 102 9.81 4.88 -3.50
N ASP A 103 10.70 4.18 -4.19
CA ASP A 103 11.86 4.85 -4.77
C ASP A 103 11.34 5.74 -5.92
N PRO A 104 11.69 7.04 -5.98
CA PRO A 104 11.31 7.90 -7.09
C PRO A 104 11.81 7.41 -8.47
N ARG A 105 12.67 6.38 -8.50
CA ARG A 105 13.12 5.68 -9.71
C ARG A 105 12.30 4.44 -10.04
N ASP A 106 11.46 3.93 -9.14
CA ASP A 106 10.65 2.70 -9.37
C ASP A 106 9.70 2.86 -10.56
N SER A 107 9.23 4.08 -10.83
CA SER A 107 8.36 4.39 -11.96
C SER A 107 9.10 4.66 -13.28
N LYS A 108 10.43 4.63 -13.28
CA LYS A 108 11.24 4.97 -14.45
C LYS A 108 11.68 3.72 -15.20
N ASN A 109 11.74 3.82 -16.52
CA ASN A 109 12.38 2.81 -17.34
C ASN A 109 13.87 2.69 -16.99
N VAL A 110 14.39 1.47 -17.01
CA VAL A 110 15.80 1.17 -16.74
C VAL A 110 16.49 0.66 -17.99
N TYR A 111 17.76 1.02 -18.16
CA TYR A 111 18.66 0.41 -19.13
C TYR A 111 19.48 -0.66 -18.41
N ILE A 112 19.38 -1.90 -18.87
CA ILE A 112 20.19 -3.01 -18.36
C ILE A 112 21.39 -3.19 -19.29
N GLU A 113 22.59 -2.99 -18.77
CA GLU A 113 23.83 -3.22 -19.51
C GLU A 113 24.51 -4.51 -19.01
N ILE A 114 24.65 -5.49 -19.90
CA ILE A 114 25.28 -6.78 -19.60
C ILE A 114 26.62 -6.83 -20.32
N ARG A 115 27.72 -6.94 -19.56
CA ARG A 115 29.09 -7.02 -20.08
C ARG A 115 29.76 -8.31 -19.62
N ALA A 116 30.51 -8.95 -20.51
CA ALA A 116 31.36 -10.08 -20.14
C ALA A 116 32.46 -9.62 -19.17
N GLY A 117 32.62 -10.35 -18.08
CA GLY A 117 33.68 -10.12 -17.09
C GLY A 117 34.97 -10.86 -17.43
N ALA A 118 35.75 -11.20 -16.41
CA ALA A 118 36.89 -12.10 -16.57
C ALA A 118 36.43 -13.54 -16.85
N GLY A 119 37.19 -14.28 -17.66
CA GLY A 119 36.83 -15.65 -18.04
C GLY A 119 36.58 -15.85 -19.54
N GLY A 120 37.04 -14.93 -20.40
CA GLY A 120 37.10 -15.15 -21.85
C GLY A 120 35.76 -15.50 -22.50
N ASP A 121 35.75 -16.55 -23.30
CA ASP A 121 34.58 -16.98 -24.07
C ASP A 121 33.44 -17.46 -23.16
N GLU A 122 33.75 -18.13 -22.03
CA GLU A 122 32.74 -18.55 -21.06
C GLU A 122 31.99 -17.37 -20.45
N ALA A 123 32.69 -16.25 -20.18
CA ALA A 123 32.06 -15.04 -19.68
C ALA A 123 31.11 -14.39 -20.71
N GLY A 124 31.43 -14.50 -21.99
CA GLY A 124 30.55 -14.06 -23.08
C GLY A 124 29.29 -14.90 -23.21
N ILE A 125 29.41 -16.23 -23.09
CA ILE A 125 28.27 -17.16 -23.10
C ILE A 125 27.34 -16.87 -21.91
N PHE A 126 27.91 -16.68 -20.71
CA PHE A 126 27.12 -16.38 -19.52
C PHE A 126 26.41 -15.01 -19.62
N ALA A 127 27.05 -14.00 -20.20
CA ALA A 127 26.41 -12.71 -20.48
C ALA A 127 25.19 -12.87 -21.42
N ALA A 128 25.30 -13.74 -22.45
CA ALA A 128 24.18 -14.05 -23.33
C ALA A 128 23.04 -14.79 -22.60
N ASP A 129 23.36 -15.65 -21.63
CA ASP A 129 22.36 -16.32 -20.80
C ASP A 129 21.60 -15.34 -19.90
N LEU A 130 22.30 -14.38 -19.28
CA LEU A 130 21.65 -13.31 -18.52
C LEU A 130 20.74 -12.45 -19.40
N LEU A 131 21.18 -12.10 -20.61
CA LEU A 131 20.36 -11.36 -21.56
C LEU A 131 19.08 -12.14 -21.91
N ARG A 132 19.20 -13.45 -22.16
CA ARG A 132 18.04 -14.33 -22.41
C ARG A 132 17.12 -14.44 -21.20
N MET A 133 17.66 -14.44 -19.98
CA MET A 133 16.89 -14.52 -18.74
C MET A 133 16.04 -13.26 -18.53
N TYR A 134 16.64 -12.07 -18.69
CA TYR A 134 15.93 -10.79 -18.51
C TYR A 134 15.04 -10.39 -19.69
N GLY A 135 15.18 -11.04 -20.85
CA GLY A 135 14.37 -10.78 -22.06
C GLY A 135 13.08 -11.61 -22.17
N ARG A 136 12.74 -12.44 -21.18
CA ARG A 136 11.50 -13.22 -21.11
C ARG A 136 10.51 -12.58 -20.16
#